data_AF-A0A0K8QF52-F1
#
_entry.id   AF-A0A0K8QF52-F1
#
_cell.length_a   1.000
_cell.length_b   1.000
_cell.length_c   1.000
_cell.angle_alpha   90.00
_cell.angle_beta   90.00
_cell.angle_gamma   90.00
#
_symmetry.space_group_name_H-M   'P 1'
#
loop_
_entity.id
_entity.type
_entity.pdbx_description
1 polymer ?
#
loop_
_entity_poly.entity_id
_entity_poly.type
_entity_poly.pdbx_seq_one_letter_code
_entity_poly.pdbx_strand_id
1 'polypeptide(L)'
;MEVEEILEDLGLRGMATVFVTDTPLVGGSLREAASAWWDLDTVAELHRDFIRHHGSAADDGGQDSGSDGGPASAETFARYVRCIDRWRIIPYLDPGLPAEFLPEDWPGMAGIALFERLGAAYSRPSADFVRRTLEA
;
A
#
# COMPACT_ATOMS: atom_id res chain seq x y z
N MET A 1 3.10 -9.13 -22.14
CA MET A 1 3.50 -7.85 -21.49
C MET A 1 2.42 -7.61 -20.48
N GLU A 2 2.76 -7.35 -19.22
CA GLU A 2 1.77 -7.27 -18.13
C GLU A 2 0.56 -6.40 -18.49
N VAL A 3 0.76 -5.24 -19.11
CA VAL A 3 -0.32 -4.35 -19.56
C VAL A 3 -1.23 -5.01 -20.63
N GLU A 4 -0.67 -5.75 -21.57
CA GLU A 4 -1.45 -6.47 -22.60
C GLU A 4 -2.30 -7.57 -21.95
N GLU A 5 -1.73 -8.34 -21.01
CA GLU A 5 -2.44 -9.39 -20.27
C GLU A 5 -3.60 -8.82 -19.44
N ILE A 6 -3.38 -7.72 -18.72
CA ILE A 6 -4.43 -7.02 -17.97
C ILE A 6 -5.56 -6.54 -18.90
N LEU A 7 -5.21 -5.96 -20.06
CA LEU A 7 -6.21 -5.47 -21.02
C LEU A 7 -7.02 -6.59 -21.67
N GLU A 8 -6.40 -7.75 -21.90
CA GLU A 8 -7.07 -8.96 -22.38
C GLU A 8 -8.03 -9.52 -21.32
N ASP A 9 -7.57 -9.70 -20.08
CA ASP A 9 -8.37 -10.23 -18.96
C ASP A 9 -9.59 -9.35 -18.64
N LEU A 10 -9.45 -8.04 -18.78
CA LEU A 10 -10.55 -7.09 -18.60
C LEU A 10 -11.47 -6.97 -19.83
N GLY A 11 -11.13 -7.62 -20.96
CA GLY A 11 -11.90 -7.51 -22.21
C GLY A 11 -11.83 -6.12 -22.87
N LEU A 12 -10.81 -5.32 -22.52
CA LEU A 12 -10.66 -3.93 -22.94
C LEU A 12 -9.66 -3.76 -24.10
N ARG A 13 -9.02 -4.85 -24.55
CA ARG A 13 -7.94 -4.77 -25.54
C ARG A 13 -8.30 -4.04 -26.84
N GLY A 14 -9.55 -4.18 -27.32
CA GLY A 14 -10.05 -3.50 -28.52
C GLY A 14 -10.41 -2.01 -28.32
N MET A 15 -10.38 -1.53 -27.07
CA MET A 15 -10.78 -0.16 -26.68
C MET A 15 -9.60 0.70 -26.24
N ALA A 16 -8.40 0.12 -26.15
CA ALA A 16 -7.19 0.79 -25.69
C ALA A 16 -6.15 0.88 -26.81
N THR A 17 -5.42 2.00 -26.84
CA THR A 17 -4.20 2.15 -27.64
C THR A 17 -3.01 2.09 -26.69
N VAL A 18 -2.07 1.17 -26.93
CA VAL A 18 -0.86 0.99 -26.12
C VAL A 18 0.32 1.59 -26.88
N PHE A 19 1.08 2.45 -26.21
CA PHE A 19 2.35 2.97 -26.71
C PHE A 19 3.48 2.32 -25.92
N VAL A 20 4.41 1.70 -26.62
CA VAL A 20 5.64 1.16 -26.03
C VAL A 20 6.74 2.19 -26.25
N THR A 21 7.33 2.69 -25.15
CA THR A 21 8.35 3.72 -25.19
C THR A 21 9.57 3.29 -24.39
N ASP A 22 10.74 3.80 -24.76
CA ASP A 22 11.94 3.73 -23.91
C ASP A 22 11.84 4.73 -22.74
N THR A 23 12.85 4.73 -21.88
CA THR A 23 12.99 5.69 -20.78
C THR A 23 12.88 7.14 -21.30
N PRO A 24 12.09 8.01 -20.64
CA PRO A 24 11.92 9.39 -21.07
C PRO A 24 13.24 10.17 -21.12
N LEU A 25 13.45 10.94 -22.19
CA LEU A 25 14.49 11.97 -22.25
C LEU A 25 13.95 13.26 -21.65
N VAL A 26 14.56 13.70 -20.55
CA VAL A 26 14.12 14.87 -19.78
C VAL A 26 15.22 15.93 -19.70
N GLY A 27 14.84 17.19 -19.52
CA GLY A 27 15.77 18.33 -19.44
C GLY A 27 16.59 18.42 -18.14
N GLY A 28 16.66 17.33 -17.37
CA GLY A 28 17.24 17.23 -16.03
C GLY A 28 17.32 15.76 -15.60
N SER A 29 17.03 15.47 -14.35
CA SER A 29 16.89 14.11 -13.84
C SER A 29 15.44 13.59 -13.95
N LEU A 30 15.29 12.26 -13.97
CA LEU A 30 13.97 11.61 -13.89
C LEU A 30 13.22 11.99 -12.60
N ARG A 31 13.96 12.23 -11.51
CA ARG A 31 13.43 12.73 -10.24
C ARG A 31 12.74 14.08 -10.40
N GLU A 32 13.43 15.05 -10.96
CA GLU A 32 12.90 16.41 -11.14
C GLU A 32 11.68 16.40 -12.07
N ALA A 33 11.73 15.58 -13.12
CA ALA A 33 10.61 15.41 -14.03
C ALA A 33 9.38 14.79 -13.30
N ALA A 34 9.57 13.72 -12.54
CA ALA A 34 8.50 13.08 -11.78
C ALA A 34 7.89 14.04 -10.73
N SER A 35 8.71 14.78 -9.99
CA SER A 35 8.23 15.80 -9.04
C SER A 35 7.46 16.95 -9.70
N ALA A 36 7.63 17.18 -11.01
CA ALA A 36 6.84 18.14 -11.76
C ALA A 36 5.49 17.58 -12.26
N TRP A 37 5.38 16.25 -12.39
CA TRP A 37 4.17 15.57 -12.88
C TRP A 37 3.25 15.11 -11.75
N TRP A 38 3.83 14.79 -10.59
CA TRP A 38 3.12 14.33 -9.39
C TRP A 38 3.53 15.12 -8.16
N ASP A 39 2.59 15.30 -7.25
CA ASP A 39 2.86 15.81 -5.91
C ASP A 39 3.45 14.70 -5.02
N LEU A 40 4.72 14.37 -5.28
CA LEU A 40 5.44 13.33 -4.55
C LEU A 40 5.62 13.67 -3.07
N ASP A 41 5.67 14.96 -2.70
CA ASP A 41 5.79 15.38 -1.30
C ASP A 41 4.54 15.00 -0.49
N THR A 42 3.35 15.26 -1.04
CA THR A 42 2.09 14.84 -0.43
C THR A 42 2.00 13.32 -0.28
N VAL A 43 2.40 12.57 -1.32
CA VAL A 43 2.40 11.09 -1.26
C VAL A 43 3.40 10.57 -0.23
N ALA A 44 4.60 11.15 -0.17
CA ALA A 44 5.60 10.80 0.83
C ALA A 44 5.09 11.06 2.25
N GLU A 45 4.42 12.19 2.49
CA GLU A 45 3.87 12.49 3.80
C GLU A 45 2.79 11.47 4.20
N LEU A 46 1.90 11.07 3.29
CA LEU A 46 0.89 10.03 3.57
C LEU A 46 1.53 8.71 4.04
N HIS A 47 2.59 8.26 3.35
CA HIS A 47 3.35 7.07 3.76
C HIS A 47 4.03 7.27 5.12
N ARG A 48 4.71 8.40 5.35
CA ARG A 48 5.35 8.69 6.65
C ARG A 48 4.32 8.73 7.77
N ASP A 49 3.17 9.33 7.52
CA ASP A 49 2.06 9.42 8.47
C ASP A 49 1.53 8.02 8.83
N PHE A 50 1.32 7.17 7.82
CA PHE A 50 0.94 5.77 8.01
C PHE A 50 1.97 5.02 8.86
N ILE A 51 3.25 5.11 8.50
CA ILE A 51 4.36 4.49 9.25
C ILE A 51 4.39 4.99 10.69
N ARG A 52 4.22 6.29 10.93
CA ARG A 52 4.24 6.89 12.28
C ARG A 52 3.14 6.33 13.19
N HIS A 53 1.96 6.04 12.65
CA HIS A 53 0.83 5.55 13.46
C HIS A 53 0.80 4.03 13.65
N HIS A 54 1.39 3.28 12.71
CA HIS A 54 1.29 1.82 12.72
C HIS A 54 2.63 1.10 12.88
N GLY A 55 3.75 1.82 12.84
CA GLY A 55 5.10 1.27 12.97
C GLY A 55 5.32 0.55 14.30
N SER A 56 4.95 1.19 15.43
CA SER A 56 5.09 0.58 16.77
C SER A 56 4.09 -0.56 17.01
N ALA A 57 2.92 -0.54 16.36
CA ALA A 57 1.92 -1.59 16.49
C ALA A 57 2.35 -2.93 15.87
N ALA A 58 3.40 -2.94 15.05
CA ALA A 58 4.00 -4.16 14.50
C ALA A 58 4.92 -4.85 15.51
N ASP A 59 5.55 -4.12 16.43
CA ASP A 59 6.50 -4.67 17.40
C ASP A 59 5.78 -5.27 18.62
N ASP A 60 4.68 -4.65 19.07
CA ASP A 60 3.91 -5.10 20.25
C ASP A 60 3.06 -6.36 19.99
N GLY A 61 2.79 -6.69 18.72
CA GLY A 61 1.95 -7.83 18.35
C GLY A 61 2.71 -9.14 18.08
N GLY A 62 4.04 -9.13 18.14
CA GLY A 62 4.89 -10.18 17.56
C GLY A 62 5.74 -11.01 18.52
N GLN A 63 5.83 -10.67 19.81
CA GLN A 63 6.80 -11.33 20.69
C GLN A 63 6.24 -12.40 21.65
N ASP A 64 4.93 -12.59 21.78
CA ASP A 64 4.41 -13.45 22.86
C ASP A 64 3.23 -14.37 22.53
N SER A 65 3.07 -14.82 21.27
CA SER A 65 2.10 -15.88 20.97
C SER A 65 2.55 -16.76 19.82
N GLY A 66 2.99 -17.97 20.15
CA GLY A 66 3.32 -19.06 19.21
C GLY A 66 2.12 -19.64 18.46
N SER A 67 1.17 -18.80 18.02
CA SER A 67 0.04 -19.19 17.18
C SER A 67 -0.52 -17.99 16.43
N ASP A 68 -0.51 -18.03 15.10
CA ASP A 68 -1.37 -17.29 14.15
C ASP A 68 -2.11 -16.05 14.72
N GLY A 69 -1.45 -14.88 14.70
CA GLY A 69 -2.12 -13.58 14.85
C GLY A 69 -2.71 -13.28 16.24
N GLY A 70 -2.89 -12.01 16.56
CA GLY A 70 -3.53 -11.59 17.81
C GLY A 70 -4.95 -12.15 17.97
N PRO A 71 -5.54 -12.12 19.18
CA PRO A 71 -6.86 -12.68 19.43
C PRO A 71 -7.92 -12.03 18.53
N ALA A 72 -8.87 -12.83 18.05
CA ALA A 72 -10.06 -12.32 17.36
C ALA A 72 -10.91 -11.52 18.36
N SER A 73 -10.73 -10.21 18.37
CA SER A 73 -11.32 -9.30 19.36
C SER A 73 -11.78 -8.00 18.68
N ALA A 74 -12.67 -7.26 19.35
CA ALA A 74 -13.10 -5.94 18.91
C ALA A 74 -11.92 -4.98 18.77
N GLU A 75 -10.91 -5.10 19.64
CA GLU A 75 -9.71 -4.27 19.57
C GLU A 75 -8.88 -4.57 18.33
N THR A 76 -8.64 -5.85 18.03
CA THR A 76 -7.93 -6.29 16.83
C THR A 76 -8.62 -5.80 15.56
N PHE A 77 -9.95 -5.99 15.49
CA PHE A 77 -10.77 -5.48 14.38
C PHE A 77 -10.66 -3.95 14.24
N ALA A 78 -10.82 -3.21 15.34
CA ALA A 78 -10.76 -1.75 15.30
C ALA A 78 -9.36 -1.24 14.90
N ARG A 79 -8.28 -1.92 15.33
CA ARG A 79 -6.90 -1.62 14.91
C ARG A 79 -6.75 -1.84 13.39
N TYR A 80 -7.24 -2.96 12.87
CA TYR A 80 -7.12 -3.28 11.44
C TYR A 80 -7.94 -2.32 10.56
N VAL A 81 -9.17 -1.99 10.96
CA VAL A 81 -10.00 -1.01 10.24
C VAL A 81 -9.33 0.36 10.19
N ARG A 82 -8.74 0.84 11.29
CA ARG A 82 -7.98 2.11 11.29
C ARG A 82 -6.75 2.06 10.39
N CYS A 83 -6.05 0.91 10.33
CA CYS A 83 -4.95 0.69 9.40
C CYS A 83 -5.42 0.81 7.94
N ILE A 84 -6.50 0.11 7.57
CA ILE A 84 -7.08 0.18 6.22
C ILE A 84 -7.53 1.61 5.89
N ASP A 85 -8.24 2.27 6.80
CA ASP A 85 -8.76 3.62 6.58
C ASP A 85 -7.65 4.64 6.30
N ARG A 86 -6.51 4.52 6.99
CA ARG A 86 -5.36 5.38 6.75
C ARG A 86 -4.61 5.03 5.47
N TRP A 87 -4.51 3.74 5.15
CA TRP A 87 -3.79 3.26 3.96
C TRP A 87 -4.54 3.56 2.66
N ARG A 88 -5.88 3.43 2.65
CA ARG A 88 -6.67 3.36 1.40
C ARG A 88 -6.50 4.52 0.45
N ILE A 89 -6.08 5.70 0.92
CA ILE A 89 -5.89 6.88 0.07
C ILE A 89 -4.59 6.80 -0.74
N ILE A 90 -3.56 6.12 -0.21
CA ILE A 90 -2.22 6.06 -0.78
C ILE A 90 -2.26 5.45 -2.19
N PRO A 91 -2.87 4.26 -2.44
CA PRO A 91 -2.90 3.67 -3.78
C PRO A 91 -3.62 4.50 -4.84
N TYR A 92 -4.46 5.48 -4.44
CA TYR A 92 -5.12 6.39 -5.39
C TYR A 92 -4.25 7.58 -5.80
N LEU A 93 -3.24 7.91 -4.99
CA LEU A 93 -2.38 9.08 -5.21
C LEU A 93 -0.94 8.70 -5.60
N ASP A 94 -0.47 7.53 -5.14
CA ASP A 94 0.87 7.04 -5.42
C ASP A 94 0.97 6.55 -6.88
N PRO A 95 1.83 7.15 -7.72
CA PRO A 95 1.99 6.75 -9.11
C PRO A 95 2.71 5.42 -9.33
N GLY A 96 3.27 4.80 -8.28
CA GLY A 96 3.94 3.50 -8.39
C GLY A 96 5.20 3.52 -9.27
N LEU A 97 5.92 4.65 -9.27
CA LEU A 97 7.08 4.84 -10.14
C LEU A 97 8.28 3.97 -9.72
N PRO A 98 9.17 3.62 -10.67
CA PRO A 98 10.45 3.00 -10.35
C PRO A 98 11.33 3.90 -9.47
N ALA A 99 12.24 3.30 -8.69
CA ALA A 99 13.10 4.01 -7.73
C ALA A 99 13.94 5.14 -8.34
N GLU A 100 14.35 5.02 -9.61
CA GLU A 100 15.11 6.05 -10.32
C GLU A 100 14.35 7.39 -10.48
N PHE A 101 13.02 7.37 -10.36
CA PHE A 101 12.16 8.56 -10.38
C PHE A 101 11.91 9.13 -8.96
N LEU A 102 12.21 8.40 -7.90
CA LEU A 102 11.71 8.68 -6.54
C LEU A 102 12.80 9.17 -5.58
N PRO A 103 12.58 10.24 -4.77
CA PRO A 103 13.58 10.80 -3.85
C PRO A 103 14.37 9.75 -3.06
N GLU A 104 15.61 10.05 -2.68
CA GLU A 104 16.47 9.06 -1.99
C GLU A 104 15.89 8.60 -0.65
N ASP A 105 15.17 9.47 0.05
CA ASP A 105 14.49 9.19 1.32
C ASP A 105 13.03 8.75 1.15
N TRP A 106 12.67 8.23 -0.02
CA TRP A 106 11.29 7.86 -0.34
C TRP A 106 10.72 6.81 0.64
N PRO A 107 9.61 7.10 1.33
CA PRO A 107 9.05 6.23 2.37
C PRO A 107 8.19 5.08 1.83
N GLY A 108 7.85 5.09 0.53
CA GLY A 108 6.80 4.24 -0.02
C GLY A 108 7.02 2.74 0.19
N MET A 109 8.25 2.26 -0.04
CA MET A 109 8.58 0.84 0.15
C MET A 109 8.41 0.39 1.61
N ALA A 110 8.79 1.24 2.57
CA ALA A 110 8.62 0.96 3.98
C ALA A 110 7.13 0.97 4.38
N GLY A 111 6.35 1.89 3.82
CA GLY A 111 4.91 1.97 4.01
C GLY A 111 4.20 0.71 3.51
N ILE A 112 4.49 0.29 2.27
CA ILE A 112 3.92 -0.92 1.65
C ILE A 112 4.24 -2.15 2.49
N ALA A 113 5.52 -2.34 2.82
CA ALA A 113 5.94 -3.49 3.62
C ALA A 113 5.27 -3.53 5.00
N LEU A 114 5.04 -2.36 5.63
CA LEU A 114 4.31 -2.29 6.89
C LEU A 114 2.84 -2.66 6.71
N PHE A 115 2.17 -2.14 5.68
CA PHE A 115 0.76 -2.48 5.40
C PHE A 115 0.58 -3.98 5.17
N GLU A 116 1.46 -4.60 4.39
CA GLU A 116 1.44 -6.05 4.15
C GLU A 116 1.61 -6.86 5.44
N ARG A 117 2.58 -6.48 6.30
CA ARG A 117 2.77 -7.14 7.61
C ARG A 117 1.53 -7.03 8.49
N LEU A 118 0.92 -5.84 8.57
CA LEU A 118 -0.29 -5.62 9.36
C LEU A 118 -1.49 -6.39 8.78
N GLY A 119 -1.59 -6.47 7.45
CA GLY A 119 -2.59 -7.29 6.76
C GLY A 119 -2.47 -8.76 7.13
N ALA A 120 -1.25 -9.31 7.06
CA ALA A 120 -0.98 -10.69 7.44
C ALA A 120 -1.31 -10.97 8.91
N ALA A 121 -1.00 -10.04 9.81
CA ALA A 121 -1.24 -10.20 11.25
C ALA A 121 -2.71 -10.09 11.65
N TYR A 122 -3.48 -9.19 11.02
CA TYR A 122 -4.79 -8.77 11.54
C TYR A 122 -5.98 -9.10 10.65
N SER A 123 -5.78 -9.45 9.37
CA SER A 123 -6.91 -9.70 8.45
C SER A 123 -7.80 -10.86 8.90
N ARG A 124 -7.20 -12.03 9.16
CA ARG A 124 -7.96 -13.22 9.58
C ARG A 124 -8.60 -13.06 10.96
N PRO A 125 -7.90 -12.65 12.03
CA PRO A 125 -8.53 -12.43 13.34
C PRO A 125 -9.67 -11.41 13.31
N SER A 126 -9.56 -10.38 12.47
CA SER A 126 -10.62 -9.38 12.27
C SER A 126 -11.86 -9.98 11.61
N ALA A 127 -11.68 -10.81 10.58
CA ALA A 127 -12.78 -11.52 9.92
C ALA A 127 -13.48 -12.50 10.87
N ASP A 128 -12.72 -13.24 11.67
CA ASP A 128 -13.26 -14.19 12.66
C ASP A 128 -14.02 -13.50 13.80
N PHE A 129 -13.60 -12.29 14.20
CA PHE A 129 -14.35 -11.46 15.14
C PHE A 129 -15.71 -11.03 14.56
N VAL A 130 -15.72 -10.51 13.33
CA VAL A 130 -16.97 -10.06 12.68
C VAL A 130 -17.93 -11.22 12.51
N ARG A 131 -17.46 -12.39 12.04
CA ARG A 131 -18.29 -13.58 11.85
C ARG A 131 -19.01 -14.00 13.14
N ARG A 132 -18.26 -14.13 14.24
CA ARG A 132 -18.85 -14.48 15.55
C ARG A 132 -19.84 -13.44 16.06
N THR A 133 -19.64 -12.17 15.75
CA THR A 133 -20.53 -11.09 16.21
C THR A 133 -21.84 -11.06 15.41
N LEU A 134 -21.81 -11.45 14.13
CA LEU A 134 -23.00 -11.49 13.28
C LEU A 134 -23.82 -12.78 13.45
N GLU A 135 -23.20 -13.86 13.91
CA GLU A 135 -23.84 -15.15 14.18
C GLU A 135 -24.40 -15.28 15.62
N ALA A 136 -24.18 -14.28 16.47
CA ALA A 136 -24.64 -14.22 17.86
C ALA A 136 -25.98 -13.46 17.99
#